data_AF-A0AAN4S7Y7-F1
#
_entry.id   AF-A0AAN4S7Y7-F1
#
_cell.length_a   1.000
_cell.length_b   1.000
_cell.length_c   1.000
_cell.angle_alpha   90.00
_cell.angle_beta   90.00
_cell.angle_gamma   90.00
#
_symmetry.space_group_name_H-M   'P 1'
#
loop_
_entity.id
_entity.type
_entity.pdbx_description
1 polymer ?
#
loop_
_entity_poly.entity_id
_entity_poly.type
_entity_poly.pdbx_seq_one_letter_code
_entity_poly.pdbx_strand_id
1 'polypeptide(L)'
;MQHINQQNLGLFSIAETNTNDLPMGVLSDGTPYLTVRGLAKVCGVEHTSILRLVQKWSEEQHTPRGRRILDLLVAQDYNQPELYINASSIHGSFFAIPDAVCMAILEYYSFDAEETNKEIARTNYRILARSSFKLYVYSQCNYNPNQKIDDSWQAFHERLLLNDNIPINYFSIFKELSTVIVNMIRGGCKIDDTTVPDISVGQIWS
;
A
#
# COMPACT_ATOMS: atom_id res chain seq x y z
N MET A 1 5.53 33.93 -8.25
CA MET A 1 5.23 32.85 -7.29
C MET A 1 5.11 31.56 -8.08
N GLN A 2 6.20 30.80 -8.20
CA GLN A 2 6.16 29.49 -8.84
C GLN A 2 5.54 28.53 -7.85
N HIS A 3 4.35 28.03 -8.17
CA HIS A 3 3.76 26.91 -7.47
C HIS A 3 4.71 25.72 -7.62
N ILE A 4 5.28 25.27 -6.50
CA ILE A 4 5.95 23.99 -6.42
C ILE A 4 4.87 22.96 -6.73
N ASN A 5 4.89 22.43 -7.96
CA ASN A 5 4.18 21.22 -8.31
C ASN A 5 4.80 20.12 -7.44
N GLN A 6 4.17 19.83 -6.31
CA GLN A 6 4.47 18.64 -5.53
C GLN A 6 4.24 17.48 -6.49
N GLN A 7 5.33 16.92 -7.03
CA GLN A 7 5.27 15.76 -7.91
C GLN A 7 4.47 14.71 -7.15
N ASN A 8 3.35 14.29 -7.72
CA ASN A 8 2.48 13.29 -7.12
C ASN A 8 3.32 12.01 -6.97
N LEU A 9 3.80 11.74 -5.75
CA LEU A 9 4.57 10.56 -5.44
C LEU A 9 3.66 9.37 -5.78
N GLY A 10 4.04 8.57 -6.76
CA GLY A 10 3.29 7.38 -7.14
C GLY A 10 3.06 6.49 -5.91
N LEU A 11 1.91 5.81 -5.86
CA LEU A 11 1.58 4.95 -4.73
C LEU A 11 2.60 3.80 -4.64
N PHE A 12 3.05 3.52 -3.42
CA PHE A 12 3.99 2.44 -3.14
C PHE A 12 3.52 1.61 -1.96
N SER A 13 3.95 0.37 -1.89
CA SER A 13 3.61 -0.50 -0.76
C SER A 13 4.37 -0.09 0.51
N ILE A 14 3.63 0.16 1.60
CA ILE A 14 4.19 0.48 2.93
C ILE A 14 4.18 -0.72 3.87
N ALA A 15 3.35 -1.73 3.58
CA ALA A 15 3.30 -2.96 4.34
C ALA A 15 2.89 -4.10 3.40
N GLU A 16 3.59 -5.23 3.48
CA GLU A 16 3.30 -6.45 2.71
C GLU A 16 3.21 -7.62 3.69
N THR A 17 2.50 -8.68 3.31
CA THR A 17 2.54 -9.90 4.12
C THR A 17 3.95 -10.51 4.11
N ASN A 18 4.42 -10.94 5.28
CA ASN A 18 5.68 -11.67 5.42
C ASN A 18 5.54 -13.15 5.04
N THR A 19 4.31 -13.65 4.84
CA THR A 19 4.04 -15.05 4.53
C THR A 19 3.81 -15.26 3.03
N ASN A 20 4.49 -16.25 2.46
CA ASN A 20 4.47 -16.55 1.02
C ASN A 20 3.11 -17.04 0.47
N ASP A 21 2.11 -17.21 1.33
CA ASP A 21 0.89 -17.91 0.94
C ASP A 21 -0.13 -17.02 0.24
N LEU A 22 -0.25 -15.75 0.61
CA LEU A 22 -1.23 -14.85 0.00
C LEU A 22 -0.70 -13.42 -0.21
N PRO A 23 -0.15 -13.09 -1.38
CA PRO A 23 0.50 -11.79 -1.57
C PRO A 23 -0.50 -10.63 -1.59
N MET A 24 -0.43 -9.81 -0.54
CA MET A 24 -1.29 -8.66 -0.22
C MET A 24 -0.48 -7.56 0.46
N GLY A 25 -1.02 -6.35 0.51
CA GLY A 25 -0.37 -5.23 1.19
C GLY A 25 -1.26 -4.03 1.42
N VAL A 26 -0.63 -2.97 1.92
CA VAL A 26 -1.23 -1.64 2.12
C VAL A 26 -0.39 -0.61 1.38
N LEU A 27 -1.04 0.22 0.56
CA LEU A 27 -0.39 1.32 -0.16
C LEU A 27 -0.13 2.51 0.78
N SER A 28 0.71 3.45 0.33
CA SER A 28 1.11 4.65 1.07
C SER A 28 -0.04 5.59 1.47
N ASP A 29 -1.19 5.49 0.82
CA ASP A 29 -2.44 6.19 1.16
C ASP A 29 -3.34 5.40 2.13
N GLY A 30 -2.91 4.22 2.57
CA GLY A 30 -3.67 3.31 3.42
C GLY A 30 -4.61 2.36 2.66
N THR A 31 -4.65 2.40 1.33
CA THR A 31 -5.50 1.51 0.53
C THR A 31 -5.03 0.05 0.66
N PRO A 32 -5.86 -0.86 1.18
CA PRO A 32 -5.53 -2.29 1.19
C PRO A 32 -5.65 -2.88 -0.22
N TYR A 33 -4.78 -3.82 -0.56
CA TYR A 33 -4.80 -4.46 -1.88
C TYR A 33 -4.42 -5.93 -1.84
N LEU A 34 -4.88 -6.68 -2.84
CA LEU A 34 -4.26 -7.94 -3.25
C LEU A 34 -3.43 -7.72 -4.51
N THR A 35 -2.36 -8.49 -4.66
CA THR A 35 -1.75 -8.65 -5.99
C THR A 35 -2.67 -9.50 -6.88
N VAL A 36 -2.47 -9.46 -8.19
CA VAL A 36 -3.16 -10.37 -9.14
C VAL A 36 -2.97 -11.84 -8.76
N ARG A 37 -1.79 -12.22 -8.23
CA ARG A 37 -1.52 -13.57 -7.73
C ARG A 37 -2.31 -13.88 -6.46
N GLY A 38 -2.38 -12.92 -5.55
CA GLY A 38 -3.17 -13.06 -4.32
C GLY A 38 -4.64 -13.25 -4.64
N LEU A 39 -5.22 -12.40 -5.49
CA LEU A 39 -6.62 -12.51 -5.89
C LEU A 39 -6.92 -13.86 -6.57
N ALA A 40 -6.04 -14.34 -7.45
CA ALA A 40 -6.21 -15.65 -8.09
C ALA A 40 -6.26 -16.80 -7.06
N LYS A 41 -5.39 -16.79 -6.05
CA LYS A 41 -5.41 -17.78 -4.96
C LYS A 41 -6.70 -17.70 -4.13
N VAL A 42 -7.17 -16.50 -3.80
CA VAL A 42 -8.40 -16.29 -3.02
C VAL A 42 -9.63 -16.78 -3.79
N CYS A 43 -9.66 -16.55 -5.11
CA CYS A 43 -10.74 -17.04 -5.97
C CYS A 43 -10.62 -18.53 -6.31
N GLY A 44 -9.46 -19.16 -6.11
CA GLY A 44 -9.21 -20.56 -6.49
C GLY A 44 -9.14 -20.79 -8.00
N VAL A 45 -8.64 -19.79 -8.75
CA VAL A 45 -8.60 -19.79 -10.23
C VAL A 45 -7.20 -19.53 -10.77
N GLU A 46 -7.02 -19.78 -12.06
CA GLU A 46 -5.74 -19.56 -12.75
C GLU A 46 -5.34 -18.08 -12.74
N HIS A 47 -4.06 -17.83 -12.42
CA HIS A 47 -3.50 -16.47 -12.36
C HIS A 47 -3.68 -15.71 -13.68
N THR A 48 -3.50 -16.40 -14.81
CA THR A 48 -3.66 -15.82 -16.16
C THR A 48 -5.09 -15.35 -16.44
N SER A 49 -6.10 -16.01 -15.86
CA SER A 49 -7.51 -15.62 -16.00
C SER A 49 -7.79 -14.28 -15.31
N ILE A 50 -7.25 -14.08 -14.11
CA ILE A 50 -7.36 -12.79 -13.40
C ILE A 50 -6.50 -11.72 -14.07
N LEU A 51 -5.26 -12.05 -14.46
CA LEU A 51 -4.36 -11.10 -15.10
C LEU A 51 -4.95 -10.54 -16.40
N ARG A 52 -5.52 -11.41 -17.24
CA ARG A 52 -6.19 -11.01 -18.48
C ARG A 52 -7.38 -10.11 -18.21
N LEU A 53 -8.23 -10.47 -17.24
CA LEU A 53 -9.39 -9.66 -16.84
C LEU A 53 -8.97 -8.24 -16.45
N VAL A 54 -7.94 -8.13 -15.61
CA VAL A 54 -7.45 -6.86 -15.07
C VAL A 54 -6.78 -6.01 -16.17
N GLN A 55 -5.91 -6.61 -16.99
CA GLN A 55 -5.17 -5.87 -18.03
C GLN A 55 -6.04 -5.46 -19.22
N LYS A 56 -7.06 -6.26 -19.56
CA LYS A 56 -7.94 -6.01 -20.71
C LYS A 56 -9.34 -5.59 -20.30
N TRP A 57 -9.48 -4.94 -19.15
CA TRP A 57 -10.79 -4.62 -18.57
C TRP A 57 -11.70 -3.83 -19.51
N SER A 58 -11.14 -2.91 -20.30
CA SER A 58 -11.88 -2.12 -21.29
C SER A 58 -12.65 -2.98 -22.30
N GLU A 59 -12.12 -4.15 -22.66
CA GLU A 59 -12.76 -5.13 -23.55
C GLU A 59 -13.58 -6.15 -22.74
N GLU A 60 -13.00 -6.66 -21.65
CA GLU A 60 -13.57 -7.75 -20.86
C GLU A 60 -14.88 -7.34 -20.16
N GLN A 61 -15.05 -6.06 -19.79
CA GLN A 61 -16.29 -5.52 -19.18
C GLN A 61 -17.54 -5.74 -20.06
N HIS A 62 -17.38 -5.93 -21.37
CA HIS A 62 -18.50 -6.16 -22.29
C HIS A 62 -18.88 -7.64 -22.44
N THR A 63 -18.06 -8.55 -21.93
CA THR A 63 -18.33 -10.00 -21.90
C THR A 63 -19.38 -10.34 -20.83
N PRO A 64 -20.04 -11.52 -20.88
CA PRO A 64 -21.00 -11.92 -19.84
C PRO A 64 -20.39 -11.91 -18.43
N ARG A 65 -19.16 -12.43 -18.28
CA ARG A 65 -18.39 -12.39 -17.03
C ARG A 65 -18.12 -10.95 -16.59
N GLY A 66 -17.59 -10.13 -17.49
CA GLY A 66 -17.22 -8.75 -17.16
C GLY A 66 -18.43 -7.88 -16.82
N ARG A 67 -19.56 -8.04 -17.50
CA ARG A 67 -20.80 -7.32 -17.14
C ARG A 67 -21.27 -7.66 -15.74
N ARG A 68 -21.23 -8.95 -15.37
CA ARG A 68 -21.62 -9.36 -14.02
C ARG A 68 -20.69 -8.77 -12.96
N ILE A 69 -19.38 -8.76 -13.22
CA ILE A 69 -18.40 -8.11 -12.34
C ILE A 69 -18.62 -6.59 -12.29
N LEU A 70 -18.95 -5.94 -13.42
CA LEU A 70 -19.27 -4.53 -13.48
C LEU A 70 -20.50 -4.17 -12.63
N ASP A 71 -21.56 -4.97 -12.68
CA ASP A 71 -22.74 -4.79 -11.83
C ASP A 71 -22.37 -4.84 -10.34
N LEU A 72 -21.48 -5.77 -9.96
CA LEU A 72 -20.98 -5.92 -8.59
C LEU A 72 -20.08 -4.75 -8.16
N LEU A 73 -19.25 -4.22 -9.07
CA LEU A 73 -18.43 -3.03 -8.83
C LEU A 73 -19.29 -1.79 -8.60
N VAL A 74 -20.31 -1.59 -9.43
CA VAL A 74 -21.29 -0.49 -9.29
C VAL A 74 -22.05 -0.60 -7.97
N ALA A 75 -22.44 -1.82 -7.56
CA ALA A 75 -23.08 -2.06 -6.27
C ALA A 75 -22.18 -1.75 -5.05
N GLN A 76 -20.85 -1.68 -5.26
CA GLN A 76 -19.86 -1.32 -4.25
C GLN A 76 -19.34 0.12 -4.42
N ASP A 77 -20.06 0.96 -5.17
CA ASP A 77 -19.72 2.35 -5.47
C ASP A 77 -18.36 2.54 -6.19
N TYR A 78 -17.85 1.50 -6.86
CA TYR A 78 -16.59 1.54 -7.59
C TYR A 78 -16.80 2.00 -9.05
N ASN A 79 -16.40 3.24 -9.33
CA ASN A 79 -16.62 3.90 -10.63
C ASN A 79 -15.33 4.17 -11.42
N GLN A 80 -14.21 3.56 -11.05
CA GLN A 80 -12.94 3.79 -11.74
C GLN A 80 -12.86 2.98 -13.04
N PRO A 81 -12.18 3.51 -14.08
CA PRO A 81 -12.06 2.85 -15.38
C PRO A 81 -11.10 1.66 -15.38
N GLU A 82 -10.22 1.56 -14.39
CA GLU A 82 -9.24 0.48 -14.24
C GLU A 82 -9.60 -0.38 -13.03
N LEU A 83 -9.24 -1.67 -13.07
CA LEU A 83 -9.42 -2.60 -11.95
C LEU A 83 -8.22 -2.63 -10.99
N TYR A 84 -7.22 -1.79 -11.24
CA TYR A 84 -5.96 -1.83 -10.51
C TYR A 84 -5.41 -0.43 -10.30
N ILE A 85 -4.48 -0.33 -9.37
CA ILE A 85 -3.64 0.82 -9.12
C ILE A 85 -2.21 0.43 -9.49
N ASN A 86 -1.55 1.25 -10.32
CA ASN A 86 -0.12 1.10 -10.57
C ASN A 86 0.64 1.48 -9.30
N ALA A 87 1.30 0.51 -8.69
CA ALA A 87 2.08 0.71 -7.47
C ALA A 87 3.52 0.23 -7.66
N SER A 88 4.42 0.73 -6.83
CA SER A 88 5.81 0.30 -6.77
C SER A 88 6.18 -0.31 -5.42
N SER A 89 7.12 -1.25 -5.44
CA SER A 89 7.81 -1.73 -4.23
C SER A 89 9.31 -1.84 -4.51
N ILE A 90 10.06 -2.27 -3.51
CA ILE A 90 11.49 -2.61 -3.65
C ILE A 90 11.76 -3.67 -4.74
N HIS A 91 10.72 -4.42 -5.15
CA HIS A 91 10.81 -5.50 -6.13
C HIS A 91 10.36 -5.08 -7.55
N GLY A 92 9.96 -3.82 -7.75
CA GLY A 92 9.53 -3.28 -9.04
C GLY A 92 8.08 -2.78 -9.03
N SER A 93 7.56 -2.45 -10.22
CA SER A 93 6.16 -2.06 -10.38
C SER A 93 5.23 -3.27 -10.45
N PHE A 94 4.03 -3.11 -9.90
CA PHE A 94 3.01 -4.15 -9.89
C PHE A 94 1.60 -3.57 -9.91
N PHE A 95 0.61 -4.43 -10.19
CA PHE A 95 -0.81 -4.09 -10.12
C PHE A 95 -1.36 -4.40 -8.73
N ALA A 96 -1.71 -3.35 -8.00
CA ALA A 96 -2.43 -3.42 -6.75
C ALA A 96 -3.94 -3.45 -7.04
N ILE A 97 -4.62 -4.52 -6.65
CA ILE A 97 -6.07 -4.65 -6.83
C ILE A 97 -6.76 -4.17 -5.54
N PRO A 98 -7.52 -3.07 -5.58
CA PRO A 98 -8.15 -2.50 -4.38
C PRO A 98 -9.29 -3.37 -3.85
N ASP A 99 -9.70 -3.11 -2.61
CA ASP A 99 -10.69 -3.92 -1.88
C ASP A 99 -12.01 -4.16 -2.61
N ALA A 100 -12.64 -3.12 -3.15
CA ALA A 100 -13.90 -3.20 -3.87
C ALA A 100 -13.78 -4.13 -5.10
N VAL A 101 -12.66 -4.05 -5.81
CA VAL A 101 -12.40 -4.90 -6.97
C VAL A 101 -12.14 -6.34 -6.53
N CYS A 102 -11.35 -6.55 -5.47
CA CYS A 102 -11.13 -7.88 -4.91
C CYS A 102 -12.45 -8.55 -4.50
N MET A 103 -13.31 -7.82 -3.79
CA MET A 103 -14.58 -8.34 -3.30
C MET A 103 -15.56 -8.61 -4.44
N ALA A 104 -15.69 -7.72 -5.44
CA ALA A 104 -16.54 -7.93 -6.61
C ALA A 104 -16.11 -9.16 -7.43
N ILE A 105 -14.81 -9.32 -7.71
CA ILE A 105 -14.30 -10.47 -8.46
C ILE A 105 -14.49 -11.76 -7.65
N LEU A 106 -14.20 -11.73 -6.35
CA LEU A 106 -14.39 -12.88 -5.47
C LEU A 106 -15.86 -13.28 -5.35
N GLU A 107 -16.78 -12.32 -5.28
CA GLU A 107 -18.22 -12.56 -5.25
C GLU A 107 -18.69 -13.26 -6.52
N TYR A 108 -18.27 -12.77 -7.68
CA TYR A 108 -18.55 -13.42 -8.97
C TYR A 108 -18.11 -14.89 -8.97
N TYR A 109 -16.88 -15.18 -8.54
CA TYR A 109 -16.38 -16.56 -8.48
C TYR A 109 -17.05 -17.43 -7.42
N SER A 110 -17.61 -16.82 -6.38
CA SER A 110 -18.31 -17.52 -5.30
C SER A 110 -19.72 -17.94 -5.70
N PHE A 111 -20.42 -17.11 -6.49
CA PHE A 111 -21.85 -17.27 -6.74
C PHE A 111 -22.23 -17.42 -8.22
N ASP A 112 -21.59 -16.67 -9.12
CA ASP A 112 -22.02 -16.56 -10.53
C ASP A 112 -21.21 -17.44 -11.50
N ALA A 113 -19.91 -17.61 -11.29
CA ALA A 113 -19.06 -18.42 -12.17
C ALA A 113 -19.56 -19.87 -12.23
N GLU A 114 -19.34 -20.61 -13.32
CA GLU A 114 -19.73 -22.03 -13.44
C GLU A 114 -18.60 -23.01 -13.04
N GLU A 115 -17.42 -22.50 -12.70
CA GLU A 115 -16.19 -23.29 -12.48
C GLU A 115 -16.26 -24.31 -11.32
N THR A 116 -15.37 -25.31 -11.37
CA THR A 116 -15.29 -26.44 -10.43
C THR A 116 -14.86 -26.05 -9.00
N ASN A 117 -14.10 -24.95 -8.83
CA ASN A 117 -13.47 -24.58 -7.55
C ASN A 117 -14.24 -23.53 -6.73
N LYS A 118 -15.57 -23.45 -6.88
CA LYS A 118 -16.43 -22.48 -6.15
C LYS A 118 -16.27 -22.53 -4.64
N GLU A 119 -15.95 -23.69 -4.06
CA GLU A 119 -15.86 -23.85 -2.61
C GLU A 119 -14.69 -23.05 -2.00
N ILE A 120 -13.59 -22.88 -2.74
CA ILE A 120 -12.46 -22.04 -2.30
C ILE A 120 -12.91 -20.57 -2.26
N ALA A 121 -13.47 -20.07 -3.36
CA ALA A 121 -13.97 -18.70 -3.47
C ALA A 121 -15.03 -18.41 -2.39
N ARG A 122 -16.02 -19.29 -2.22
CA ARG A 122 -17.09 -19.15 -1.23
C ARG A 122 -16.58 -19.11 0.20
N THR A 123 -15.63 -19.98 0.53
CA THR A 123 -15.03 -20.01 1.87
C THR A 123 -14.30 -18.70 2.15
N ASN A 124 -13.50 -18.23 1.21
CA ASN A 124 -12.76 -16.98 1.36
C ASN A 124 -13.68 -15.77 1.38
N TYR A 125 -14.73 -15.73 0.56
CA TYR A 125 -15.74 -14.68 0.59
C TYR A 125 -16.39 -14.57 1.97
N ARG A 126 -16.77 -15.71 2.57
CA ARG A 126 -17.34 -15.73 3.93
C ARG A 126 -16.35 -15.24 4.99
N ILE A 127 -15.06 -15.59 4.87
CA ILE A 127 -14.02 -15.13 5.79
C ILE A 127 -13.87 -13.60 5.69
N LEU A 128 -13.69 -13.08 4.48
CA LEU A 128 -13.46 -11.65 4.25
C LEU A 128 -14.69 -10.79 4.53
N ALA A 129 -15.90 -11.30 4.27
CA ALA A 129 -17.15 -10.62 4.62
C ALA A 129 -17.36 -10.51 6.15
N ARG A 130 -16.89 -11.50 6.94
CA ARG A 130 -17.02 -11.48 8.40
C ARG A 130 -16.08 -10.49 9.08
N SER A 131 -14.83 -10.40 8.62
CA SER A 131 -13.83 -9.52 9.20
C SER A 131 -13.75 -8.15 8.54
N SER A 132 -14.44 -7.92 7.43
CA SER A 132 -14.16 -6.86 6.44
C SER A 132 -12.78 -7.05 5.79
N PHE A 133 -12.73 -6.97 4.46
CA PHE A 133 -11.50 -7.12 3.68
C PHE A 133 -10.38 -6.22 4.20
N LYS A 134 -10.69 -4.95 4.47
CA LYS A 134 -9.73 -3.94 4.94
C LYS A 134 -9.06 -4.35 6.25
N LEU A 135 -9.85 -4.74 7.24
CA LEU A 135 -9.32 -5.17 8.54
C LEU A 135 -8.55 -6.49 8.43
N TYR A 136 -8.98 -7.40 7.56
CA TYR A 136 -8.24 -8.61 7.28
C TYR A 136 -6.83 -8.30 6.76
N VAL A 137 -6.70 -7.50 5.70
CA VAL A 137 -5.39 -7.12 5.13
C VAL A 137 -4.54 -6.39 6.17
N TYR A 138 -5.12 -5.45 6.91
CA TYR A 138 -4.41 -4.73 7.97
C TYR A 138 -3.85 -5.67 9.03
N SER A 139 -4.64 -6.65 9.48
CA SER A 139 -4.19 -7.65 10.45
C SER A 139 -3.06 -8.54 9.91
N GLN A 140 -3.15 -8.97 8.65
CA GLN A 140 -2.14 -9.84 8.03
C GLN A 140 -0.82 -9.10 7.77
N CYS A 141 -0.89 -7.81 7.45
CA CYS A 141 0.28 -6.96 7.23
C CYS A 141 0.82 -6.35 8.54
N ASN A 142 0.22 -6.65 9.70
CA ASN A 142 0.51 -5.98 10.98
C ASN A 142 0.47 -4.44 10.85
N TYR A 143 -0.43 -3.94 10.01
CA TYR A 143 -0.62 -2.53 9.72
C TYR A 143 -1.68 -1.96 10.66
N ASN A 144 -1.35 -0.87 11.35
CA ASN A 144 -2.29 -0.14 12.18
C ASN A 144 -2.55 1.24 11.54
N PRO A 145 -3.78 1.49 11.03
CA PRO A 145 -4.11 2.78 10.39
C PRO A 145 -4.06 3.96 11.37
N ASN A 146 -4.19 3.67 12.68
CA ASN A 146 -4.11 4.65 13.75
C ASN A 146 -2.76 4.59 14.47
N GLN A 147 -1.75 3.94 13.87
CA GLN A 147 -0.42 3.95 14.43
C GLN A 147 0.06 5.39 14.46
N LYS A 148 0.11 5.96 15.66
CA LYS A 148 0.85 7.19 15.87
C LYS A 148 2.27 6.91 15.37
N ILE A 149 2.71 7.69 14.38
CA ILE A 149 4.13 7.81 14.10
C ILE A 149 4.75 8.11 15.46
N ASP A 150 5.76 7.34 15.86
CA ASP A 150 6.46 7.61 17.12
C ASP A 150 6.82 9.08 17.13
N ASP A 151 6.49 9.79 18.20
CA ASP A 151 6.67 11.24 18.28
C ASP A 151 8.12 11.62 17.92
N SER A 152 9.08 10.72 18.15
CA SER A 152 10.50 10.86 17.76
C SER A 152 10.74 10.88 16.26
N TRP A 153 10.06 10.01 15.50
CA TRP A 153 10.15 9.99 14.05
C TRP A 153 9.53 11.25 13.44
N GLN A 154 8.38 11.68 13.99
CA GLN A 154 7.70 12.89 13.54
C GLN A 154 8.57 14.14 13.83
N ALA A 155 9.04 14.30 15.06
CA ALA A 155 9.88 15.44 15.45
C ALA A 155 11.17 15.52 14.63
N PHE A 156 11.82 14.39 14.36
CA PHE A 156 13.00 14.34 13.50
C PHE A 156 12.68 14.75 12.06
N HIS A 157 11.60 14.21 11.47
CA HIS A 157 11.20 14.50 10.11
C HIS A 157 10.85 15.99 9.90
N GLU A 158 10.07 16.58 10.82
CA GLU A 158 9.70 18.00 10.76
C GLU A 158 10.93 18.91 10.80
N ARG A 159 11.90 18.58 11.67
CA ARG A 159 13.17 19.33 11.75
C ARG A 159 14.02 19.18 10.50
N LEU A 160 14.01 18.00 9.87
CA LEU A 160 14.72 17.80 8.61
C LEU A 160 14.16 18.71 7.52
N LEU A 161 12.83 18.79 7.39
CA LEU A 161 12.14 19.66 6.43
C LEU A 161 12.41 21.15 6.68
N LEU A 162 12.38 21.58 7.95
CA LEU A 162 12.71 22.97 8.31
C LEU A 162 14.16 23.35 7.95
N ASN A 163 15.06 22.38 7.92
CA ASN A 163 16.49 22.58 7.63
C ASN A 163 16.90 22.18 6.20
N ASP A 164 15.96 21.88 5.31
CA ASP A 164 16.28 21.34 3.98
C ASP A 164 16.79 22.41 2.99
N ASN A 165 16.54 23.69 3.28
CA ASN A 165 16.97 24.83 2.47
C ASN A 165 18.44 25.20 2.74
N ILE A 166 19.38 24.39 2.23
CA ILE A 166 20.81 24.63 2.41
C ILE A 166 21.37 25.43 1.21
N PRO A 167 22.02 26.59 1.43
CA PRO A 167 22.64 27.36 0.34
C PRO A 167 23.72 26.57 -0.40
N ILE A 168 23.93 26.93 -1.67
CA ILE A 168 24.98 26.33 -2.51
C ILE A 168 26.34 26.54 -1.82
N ASN A 169 27.15 25.48 -1.75
CA ASN A 169 28.46 25.39 -1.07
C ASN A 169 28.41 25.38 0.47
N TYR A 170 27.25 25.15 1.08
CA TYR A 170 27.11 24.89 2.50
C TYR A 170 26.58 23.46 2.73
N PHE A 171 26.78 22.93 3.93
CA PHE A 171 26.16 21.69 4.39
C PHE A 171 25.49 21.94 5.74
N SER A 172 24.57 21.06 6.12
CA SER A 172 23.87 21.13 7.41
C SER A 172 24.32 19.98 8.30
N ILE A 173 24.96 20.29 9.43
CA ILE A 173 25.36 19.27 10.42
C ILE A 173 24.15 18.41 10.84
N PHE A 174 22.98 19.03 11.01
CA PHE A 174 21.75 18.30 11.35
C PHE A 174 21.38 17.26 10.28
N LYS A 175 21.50 17.62 8.99
CA LYS A 175 21.22 16.71 7.87
C LYS A 175 22.23 15.59 7.78
N GLU A 176 23.51 15.90 7.97
CA GLU A 176 24.59 14.91 7.98
C GLU A 176 24.46 13.91 9.15
N LEU A 177 23.92 14.34 10.28
CA LEU A 177 23.67 13.46 11.44
C LEU A 177 22.41 12.61 11.34
N SER A 178 21.66 12.71 10.24
CA SER A 178 20.42 11.94 10.04
C SER A 178 20.61 10.45 10.32
N THR A 179 21.69 9.84 9.83
CA THR A 179 21.99 8.42 10.04
C THR A 179 22.14 8.08 11.53
N VAL A 180 22.81 8.93 12.31
CA VAL A 180 23.01 8.73 13.76
C VAL A 180 21.68 8.85 14.49
N ILE A 181 20.89 9.89 14.19
CA ILE A 181 19.59 10.13 14.82
C ILE A 181 18.61 9.00 14.50
N VAL A 182 18.56 8.54 13.24
CA VAL A 182 17.77 7.37 12.81
C VAL A 182 18.14 6.13 13.61
N ASN A 183 19.44 5.86 13.81
CA ASN A 183 19.90 4.72 14.59
C ASN A 183 19.57 4.87 16.08
N MET A 184 19.61 6.09 16.63
CA MET A 184 19.18 6.37 18.00
C MET A 184 17.68 6.09 18.19
N ILE A 185 16.84 6.58 17.28
CA ILE A 185 15.39 6.31 17.33
C ILE A 185 15.12 4.81 17.25
N ARG A 186 15.80 4.10 16.33
CA ARG A 186 15.74 2.63 16.22
C ARG A 186 16.21 1.91 17.49
N GLY A 187 17.18 2.47 18.19
CA GLY A 187 17.66 2.00 19.49
C GLY A 187 16.71 2.33 20.66
N GLY A 188 15.55 2.95 20.41
CA GLY A 188 14.57 3.30 21.42
C GLY A 188 14.84 4.64 22.12
N CYS A 189 15.75 5.46 21.59
CA CYS A 189 15.97 6.81 22.10
C CYS A 189 14.81 7.71 21.69
N LYS A 190 14.19 8.36 22.68
CA LYS A 190 13.14 9.35 22.42
C LYS A 190 13.77 10.65 21.93
N ILE A 191 13.36 11.09 20.76
CA ILE A 191 13.75 12.39 20.19
C ILE A 191 12.56 13.31 20.33
N ASP A 192 12.75 14.47 20.93
CA ASP A 192 11.69 15.47 21.08
C ASP A 192 12.27 16.89 20.89
N ASP A 193 11.47 17.90 21.23
CA ASP A 193 11.86 19.30 21.17
C ASP A 193 13.09 19.64 22.02
N THR A 194 13.40 18.84 23.04
CA THR A 194 14.58 18.99 23.90
C THR A 194 15.83 18.29 23.39
N THR A 195 15.69 17.31 22.50
CA THR A 195 16.83 16.56 21.95
C THR A 195 17.41 17.27 20.73
N VAL A 196 18.47 18.06 20.91
CA VAL A 196 19.13 18.83 19.84
C VAL A 196 20.61 18.41 19.70
N PRO A 197 21.11 18.14 18.47
CA PRO A 197 22.54 17.94 18.27
C PRO A 197 23.30 19.20 18.65
N ASP A 198 24.30 19.06 19.53
CA ASP A 198 25.08 20.20 19.97
C ASP A 198 26.14 20.60 18.93
N ILE A 199 26.76 21.78 19.15
CA ILE A 199 27.82 22.30 18.28
C ILE A 199 29.12 21.47 18.34
N SER A 200 29.30 20.63 19.38
CA SER A 200 30.52 19.85 19.54
C SER A 200 30.72 18.88 18.39
N VAL A 201 29.63 18.39 17.80
CA VAL A 201 29.68 17.51 16.63
C VAL A 201 30.32 18.21 15.42
N GLY A 202 29.96 19.47 15.19
CA GLY A 202 30.56 20.29 14.13
C GLY A 202 32.05 20.54 14.38
N GLN A 203 32.43 20.80 15.64
CA GLN A 203 33.82 21.06 16.02
C GLN A 203 34.74 19.85 15.89
N ILE A 204 34.21 18.63 16.03
CA ILE A 204 34.97 17.39 15.87
C ILE A 204 35.15 17.02 14.38
N TRP A 205 34.23 17.46 13.52
CA TRP A 205 34.25 17.14 12.07
C TRP A 205 34.95 18.19 11.20
N SER A 206 35.03 19.46 11.64
CA SER A 206 35.71 20.55 10.95
C SER A 206 37.22 20.51 11.13
#